data_AF-A0A358XTP3-F1
#
_entry.id   AF-A0A358XTP3-F1
#
_cell.length_a   1.000
_cell.length_b   1.000
_cell.length_c   1.000
_cell.angle_alpha   90.00
_cell.angle_beta   90.00
_cell.angle_gamma   90.00
#
_symmetry.space_group_name_H-M   'P 1'
#
loop_
_entity.id
_entity.type
_entity.pdbx_description
1 polymer ?
#
loop_
_entity_poly.entity_id
_entity_poly.type
_entity_poly.pdbx_seq_one_letter_code
_entity_poly.pdbx_strand_id
1 'polypeptide(L)'
;NAARDFLKSHGVESAKLQLVGDTIALHTSIGIAEHKENEVALMYSGVGLDVMGEGYAHLSAKNREEIVQAFPRDNFKKKIIPTFFEGFEHKTETTFGNIKADVCAFMIPNFERKNFCDCILHSPWSE
;
A
#
# COMPACT_ATOMS: atom_id res chain seq x y z
N ASN A 1 1.38 7.08 -15.40
CA ASN A 1 0.87 6.82 -14.02
C ASN A 1 -0.61 7.15 -14.08
N ALA A 2 -1.49 6.16 -13.98
CA ALA A 2 -2.91 6.32 -14.32
C ALA A 2 -3.61 7.48 -13.59
N ALA A 3 -3.38 7.63 -12.28
CA ALA A 3 -3.98 8.72 -11.51
C ALA A 3 -3.47 10.09 -11.95
N ARG A 4 -2.16 10.21 -12.20
CA ARG A 4 -1.55 11.46 -12.69
C ARG A 4 -2.06 11.81 -14.09
N ASP A 5 -2.15 10.85 -14.99
CA ASP A 5 -2.60 11.06 -16.37
C ASP A 5 -4.08 11.47 -16.40
N PHE A 6 -4.91 10.81 -15.57
CA PHE A 6 -6.31 11.18 -15.35
C PHE A 6 -6.45 12.61 -14.82
N LEU A 7 -5.76 12.98 -13.73
CA LEU A 7 -5.90 14.32 -13.17
C LEU A 7 -5.36 15.40 -14.10
N LYS A 8 -4.29 15.09 -14.85
CA LYS A 8 -3.75 15.99 -15.88
C LYS A 8 -4.78 16.27 -16.98
N SER A 9 -5.53 15.26 -17.43
CA SER A 9 -6.60 15.46 -18.44
C SER A 9 -7.75 16.33 -17.92
N HIS A 10 -7.86 16.52 -16.61
CA HIS A 10 -8.85 17.37 -15.95
C HIS A 10 -8.30 18.75 -15.56
N GLY A 11 -7.11 19.12 -16.06
CA GLY A 11 -6.54 20.46 -15.83
C GLY A 11 -6.01 20.69 -14.41
N VAL A 12 -5.76 19.62 -13.65
CA VAL A 12 -5.18 19.73 -12.30
C VAL A 12 -3.73 20.21 -12.37
N GLU A 13 -3.40 21.18 -11.53
CA GLU A 13 -2.08 21.80 -11.46
C GLU A 13 -0.96 20.81 -11.11
N SER A 14 0.24 21.02 -11.65
CA SER A 14 1.37 20.09 -11.51
C SER A 14 1.76 19.78 -10.06
N ALA A 15 1.63 20.74 -9.14
CA ALA A 15 1.92 20.53 -7.72
C ALA A 15 0.99 19.47 -7.10
N LYS A 16 -0.31 19.53 -7.41
CA LYS A 16 -1.30 18.54 -6.96
C LYS A 16 -1.10 17.19 -7.63
N LEU A 17 -0.63 17.16 -8.89
CA LEU A 17 -0.26 15.92 -9.56
C LEU A 17 0.89 15.20 -8.86
N GLN A 18 1.89 15.95 -8.37
CA GLN A 18 2.99 15.38 -7.58
C GLN A 18 2.48 14.86 -6.24
N LEU A 19 1.69 15.66 -5.53
CA LEU A 19 1.13 15.28 -4.23
C LEU A 19 0.33 13.96 -4.31
N VAL A 20 -0.57 13.82 -5.29
CA VAL A 20 -1.33 12.58 -5.50
C VAL A 20 -0.39 11.41 -5.84
N GLY A 21 0.64 11.66 -6.63
CA GLY A 21 1.68 10.67 -6.94
C GLY A 21 2.35 10.16 -5.68
N ASP A 22 2.79 11.05 -4.80
CA ASP A 22 3.47 10.73 -3.54
C ASP A 22 2.52 10.03 -2.57
N THR A 23 1.28 10.50 -2.44
CA THR A 23 0.25 9.86 -1.60
C THR A 23 0.03 8.41 -2.02
N ILE A 24 -0.09 8.13 -3.33
CA ILE A 24 -0.27 6.76 -3.83
C ILE A 24 1.02 5.95 -3.72
N ALA A 25 2.18 6.53 -3.99
CA ALA A 25 3.44 5.79 -3.95
C ALA A 25 3.83 5.38 -2.52
N LEU A 26 3.52 6.22 -1.53
CA LEU A 26 4.02 6.08 -0.16
C LEU A 26 2.99 5.57 0.85
N HIS A 27 1.73 5.33 0.46
CA HIS A 27 0.66 4.92 1.40
C HIS A 27 0.92 3.61 2.17
N THR A 28 1.89 2.78 1.76
CA THR A 28 2.33 1.59 2.50
C THR A 28 3.81 1.63 2.87
N SER A 29 4.47 2.78 2.73
CA SER A 29 5.90 2.94 2.98
C SER A 29 6.14 3.37 4.42
N ILE A 30 6.55 2.41 5.24
CA ILE A 30 6.86 2.61 6.67
C ILE A 30 8.08 3.54 6.80
N GLY A 31 8.01 4.51 7.72
CA GLY A 31 9.16 5.34 8.11
C GLY A 31 9.41 6.57 7.24
N ILE A 32 8.51 6.88 6.31
CA ILE A 32 8.65 8.06 5.43
C ILE A 32 7.35 8.83 5.25
N ALA A 33 6.20 8.15 5.18
CA ALA A 33 4.92 8.80 4.90
C ALA A 33 4.53 9.81 5.98
N GLU A 34 4.87 9.55 7.25
CA GLU A 34 4.64 10.43 8.39
C GLU A 34 5.47 11.73 8.35
N HIS A 35 6.51 11.77 7.52
CA HIS A 35 7.41 12.92 7.36
C HIS A 35 7.13 13.73 6.08
N LYS A 36 6.06 13.39 5.35
CA LYS A 36 5.65 14.04 4.10
C LYS A 36 4.43 14.95 4.34
N GLU A 37 3.86 15.45 3.25
CA GLU A 37 2.67 16.29 3.26
C GLU A 37 1.49 15.61 3.98
N ASN A 38 0.58 16.41 4.56
CA ASN A 38 -0.51 15.91 5.40
C ASN A 38 -1.37 14.85 4.70
N GLU A 39 -1.61 14.99 3.40
CA GLU A 39 -2.37 14.04 2.59
C GLU A 39 -1.66 12.68 2.49
N VAL A 40 -0.33 12.67 2.41
CA VAL A 40 0.49 11.45 2.39
C VAL A 40 0.41 10.76 3.74
N ALA A 41 0.64 11.51 4.83
CA ALA A 41 0.61 10.98 6.20
C ALA A 41 -0.79 10.48 6.59
N LEU A 42 -1.84 11.21 6.19
CA LEU A 42 -3.23 10.85 6.48
C LEU A 42 -3.65 9.61 5.68
N MET A 43 -3.26 9.50 4.41
CA MET A 43 -3.54 8.30 3.61
C MET A 43 -2.85 7.07 4.21
N TYR A 44 -1.56 7.17 4.55
CA TYR A 44 -0.84 6.08 5.21
C TYR A 44 -1.53 5.66 6.51
N SER A 45 -1.89 6.62 7.37
CA SER A 45 -2.57 6.35 8.64
C SER A 45 -3.95 5.72 8.45
N GLY A 46 -4.72 6.20 7.47
CA GLY A 46 -6.03 5.66 7.13
C GLY A 46 -5.96 4.22 6.62
N VAL A 47 -5.00 3.93 5.74
CA VAL A 47 -4.75 2.57 5.23
C VAL A 47 -4.30 1.64 6.36
N GLY A 48 -3.38 2.10 7.23
CA GLY A 48 -2.93 1.35 8.39
C GLY A 48 -4.07 0.99 9.34
N LEU A 49 -4.95 1.95 9.64
CA LEU A 49 -6.14 1.72 10.45
C LEU A 49 -7.12 0.73 9.79
N ASP A 50 -7.44 0.93 8.52
CA ASP A 50 -8.49 0.15 7.84
C ASP A 50 -8.06 -1.30 7.55
N VAL A 51 -6.80 -1.51 7.19
CA VAL A 51 -6.27 -2.82 6.80
C VAL A 51 -5.70 -3.59 7.99
N MET A 52 -4.89 -2.93 8.82
CA MET A 52 -4.09 -3.57 9.87
C MET A 52 -4.60 -3.26 11.29
N GLY A 53 -5.52 -2.30 11.44
CA GLY A 53 -6.01 -1.85 12.74
C GLY A 53 -5.01 -0.97 13.49
N GLU A 54 -4.04 -0.37 12.80
CA GLU A 54 -3.07 0.54 13.41
C GLU A 54 -3.78 1.75 14.02
N GLY A 55 -3.41 2.11 15.24
CA GLY A 55 -4.04 3.24 15.93
C GLY A 55 -5.54 3.06 16.15
N TYR A 56 -6.08 1.83 16.13
CA TYR A 56 -7.52 1.57 16.28
C TYR A 56 -8.16 2.33 17.43
N ALA A 57 -7.50 2.37 18.60
CA ALA A 57 -7.98 3.05 19.78
C ALA A 57 -7.86 4.59 19.75
N HIS A 58 -7.08 5.16 18.82
CA HIS A 58 -6.93 6.62 18.67
C HIS A 58 -8.15 7.25 18.00
N LEU A 59 -8.86 6.51 17.14
CA LEU A 59 -10.16 6.91 16.61
C LEU A 59 -11.27 6.45 17.56
N SER A 60 -12.14 7.37 17.96
CA SER A 60 -13.21 7.07 18.93
C SER A 60 -14.11 5.92 18.45
N ALA A 61 -14.69 5.17 19.38
CA ALA A 61 -15.66 4.12 19.05
C ALA A 61 -16.82 4.67 18.21
N LYS A 62 -17.37 5.82 18.62
CA LYS A 62 -18.43 6.52 17.89
C LYS A 62 -18.05 6.79 16.43
N ASN A 63 -16.87 7.36 16.17
CA ASN A 63 -16.47 7.67 14.79
C ASN A 63 -16.26 6.39 13.96
N ARG A 64 -15.67 5.34 14.55
CA ARG A 64 -15.50 4.04 13.87
C ARG A 64 -16.85 3.43 13.51
N GLU A 65 -17.82 3.46 14.43
CA GLU A 65 -19.19 2.97 14.25
C GLU A 65 -19.93 3.75 13.15
N GLU A 66 -19.88 5.08 13.18
CA GLU A 66 -20.48 5.95 12.15
C GLU A 66 -19.90 5.64 10.76
N ILE A 67 -18.58 5.47 10.65
CA ILE A 67 -17.92 5.14 9.38
C ILE A 67 -18.34 3.77 8.87
N VAL A 68 -18.31 2.71 9.70
CA VAL A 68 -18.69 1.35 9.24
C VAL A 68 -20.19 1.21 9.00
N GLN A 69 -21.02 2.06 9.62
CA GLN A 69 -22.44 2.14 9.29
C GLN A 69 -22.66 2.78 7.91
N ALA A 70 -21.94 3.85 7.58
CA ALA A 70 -22.02 4.50 6.28
C ALA A 70 -21.34 3.68 5.16
N PHE A 71 -20.24 3.00 5.49
CA PHE A 71 -19.43 2.19 4.57
C PHE A 71 -19.17 0.80 5.17
N PRO A 72 -20.14 -0.12 5.08
CA PRO A 72 -20.00 -1.47 5.62
C PRO A 72 -18.80 -2.22 5.02
N ARG A 73 -18.06 -2.93 5.88
CA ARG A 73 -16.83 -3.65 5.47
C ARG A 73 -17.08 -4.89 4.59
N ASP A 74 -18.31 -5.37 4.46
CA ASP A 74 -18.71 -6.56 3.67
C ASP A 74 -17.63 -7.66 3.50
N ASN A 75 -17.44 -8.47 4.55
CA ASN A 75 -16.49 -9.60 4.54
C ASN A 75 -15.03 -9.21 4.19
N PHE A 76 -14.63 -7.96 4.41
CA PHE A 76 -13.32 -7.40 4.06
C PHE A 76 -12.15 -8.37 4.28
N LYS A 77 -12.02 -8.92 5.50
CA LYS A 77 -10.89 -9.80 5.86
C LYS A 77 -10.78 -11.05 4.98
N LYS A 78 -11.90 -11.54 4.44
CA LYS A 78 -11.95 -12.70 3.53
C LYS A 78 -11.65 -12.31 2.08
N LYS A 79 -11.98 -11.09 1.67
CA LYS A 79 -11.92 -10.62 0.27
C LYS A 79 -10.62 -9.87 -0.05
N ILE A 80 -10.07 -9.10 0.90
CA ILE A 80 -8.97 -8.17 0.63
C ILE A 80 -7.69 -8.86 0.15
N ILE A 81 -7.34 -10.03 0.71
CA ILE A 81 -6.13 -10.76 0.35
C ILE A 81 -6.18 -11.28 -1.10
N PRO A 82 -7.21 -12.04 -1.53
CA PRO A 82 -7.30 -12.46 -2.94
C PRO A 82 -7.44 -11.27 -3.89
N THR A 83 -8.18 -10.21 -3.53
CA THR A 83 -8.28 -9.00 -4.36
C THR A 83 -6.92 -8.29 -4.53
N PHE A 84 -6.09 -8.22 -3.49
CA PHE A 84 -4.72 -7.73 -3.64
C PHE A 84 -3.92 -8.62 -4.59
N PHE A 85 -3.96 -9.93 -4.36
CA PHE A 85 -3.21 -10.89 -5.16
C PHE A 85 -3.54 -10.82 -6.65
N GLU A 86 -4.83 -10.78 -7.02
CA GLU A 86 -5.29 -10.61 -8.42
C GLU A 86 -4.65 -9.38 -9.10
N GLY A 87 -4.39 -8.31 -8.34
CA GLY A 87 -3.78 -7.09 -8.88
C GLY A 87 -2.30 -7.21 -9.27
N PHE A 88 -1.58 -8.20 -8.75
CA PHE A 88 -0.14 -8.37 -8.99
C PHE A 88 0.35 -9.81 -9.16
N GLU A 89 -0.54 -10.80 -9.26
CA GLU A 89 -0.18 -12.21 -9.50
C GLU A 89 0.65 -12.40 -10.78
N HIS A 90 0.44 -11.55 -11.78
CA HIS A 90 1.14 -11.56 -13.07
C HIS A 90 2.50 -10.83 -13.05
N LYS A 91 2.91 -10.30 -11.88
CA LYS A 91 4.11 -9.46 -11.71
C LYS A 91 4.66 -9.54 -10.28
N THR A 92 4.76 -10.75 -9.75
CA THR A 92 5.17 -11.00 -8.36
C THR A 92 6.56 -10.47 -8.03
N GLU A 93 7.43 -10.30 -9.02
CA GLU A 93 8.75 -9.67 -8.85
C GLU A 93 8.67 -8.22 -8.36
N THR A 94 7.55 -7.52 -8.62
CA THR A 94 7.32 -6.15 -8.16
C THR A 94 7.01 -6.05 -6.66
N THR A 95 6.83 -7.18 -5.97
CA THR A 95 6.60 -7.21 -4.52
C THR A 95 7.89 -7.22 -3.71
N PHE A 96 9.06 -7.29 -4.34
CA PHE A 96 10.35 -7.25 -3.65
C PHE A 96 10.48 -5.99 -2.79
N GLY A 97 10.81 -6.17 -1.51
CA GLY A 97 11.01 -5.06 -0.56
C GLY A 97 9.73 -4.41 -0.03
N ASN A 98 8.54 -5.00 -0.22
CA ASN A 98 7.30 -4.48 0.34
C ASN A 98 6.34 -5.57 0.84
N ILE A 99 5.30 -5.17 1.60
CA ILE A 99 4.34 -6.06 2.27
C ILE A 99 3.55 -6.97 1.31
N LYS A 100 3.51 -6.67 0.00
CA LYS A 100 2.81 -7.51 -0.98
C LYS A 100 3.49 -8.88 -1.16
N ALA A 101 4.77 -9.00 -0.79
CA ALA A 101 5.45 -10.30 -0.78
C ALA A 101 4.79 -11.28 0.22
N ASP A 102 4.15 -10.77 1.28
CA ASP A 102 3.43 -11.59 2.24
C ASP A 102 2.10 -12.08 1.68
N VAL A 103 1.43 -11.27 0.86
CA VAL A 103 0.25 -11.71 0.11
C VAL A 103 0.62 -12.82 -0.87
N CYS A 104 1.72 -12.68 -1.63
CA CYS A 104 2.20 -13.74 -2.52
C CYS A 104 2.51 -15.02 -1.74
N ALA A 105 3.21 -14.92 -0.60
CA ALA A 105 3.54 -16.08 0.21
C ALA A 105 2.32 -16.76 0.86
N PHE A 106 1.27 -16.01 1.13
CA PHE A 106 0.01 -16.55 1.62
C PHE A 106 -0.78 -17.27 0.51
N MET A 107 -0.75 -16.75 -0.72
CA MET A 107 -1.59 -17.22 -1.83
C MET A 107 -0.93 -18.30 -2.70
N ILE A 108 0.40 -18.29 -2.82
CA ILE A 108 1.16 -19.21 -3.69
C ILE A 108 1.89 -20.25 -2.81
N PRO A 109 1.53 -21.55 -2.90
CA PRO A 109 2.28 -22.61 -2.23
C PRO A 109 3.75 -22.59 -2.64
N ASN A 110 4.65 -22.69 -1.65
CA ASN A 110 6.10 -22.68 -1.85
C ASN A 110 6.63 -21.42 -2.58
N PHE A 111 5.98 -20.26 -2.39
CA PHE A 111 6.49 -19.01 -2.95
C PHE A 111 7.88 -18.65 -2.41
N GLU A 112 8.85 -18.60 -3.30
CA GLU A 112 10.20 -18.14 -2.99
C GLU A 112 10.29 -16.63 -3.16
N ARG A 113 10.38 -15.92 -2.03
CA ARG A 113 10.59 -14.47 -2.03
C ARG A 113 11.98 -14.15 -2.53
N LYS A 114 12.10 -13.13 -3.39
CA LYS A 114 13.41 -12.54 -3.71
C LYS A 114 14.09 -12.04 -2.42
N ASN A 115 15.31 -12.48 -2.20
CA ASN A 115 16.10 -12.16 -1.03
C ASN A 115 17.11 -11.04 -1.35
N PHE A 116 17.18 -10.03 -0.48
CA PHE A 116 18.09 -8.89 -0.65
C PHE A 116 19.57 -9.27 -0.47
N CYS A 117 19.89 -10.11 0.52
CA CYS A 117 21.25 -10.57 0.77
C CYS A 117 21.76 -11.42 -0.40
N ASP A 118 20.91 -12.27 -1.00
CA ASP A 118 21.29 -13.03 -2.20
C ASP A 118 21.63 -12.10 -3.37
N CYS A 119 20.93 -10.97 -3.52
CA CYS A 119 21.26 -9.98 -4.54
C CYS A 119 22.65 -9.37 -4.34
N ILE A 120 23.07 -9.18 -3.08
CA ILE A 120 24.41 -8.67 -2.74
C ILE A 120 25.47 -9.73 -3.05
N LEU A 121 25.28 -10.95 -2.53
CA LEU A 121 26.26 -12.04 -2.65
C LEU A 121 26.50 -12.48 -4.10
N HIS A 122 25.50 -12.32 -4.96
CA HIS A 122 25.59 -12.65 -6.39
C HIS A 122 25.73 -11.40 -7.27
N SER A 123 26.04 -10.24 -6.68
CA SER A 123 26.34 -9.03 -7.44
C SER A 123 27.61 -9.26 -8.28
N PRO A 124 27.67 -8.79 -9.54
CA PRO A 124 28.80 -9.05 -10.44
C PRO A 124 30.08 -8.27 -10.10
N TRP A 125 30.11 -7.62 -8.94
CA TRP A 125 31.29 -6.90 -8.50
C TRP A 125 32.38 -7.90 -8.08
N SER A 126 33.63 -7.53 -8.32
CA SER A 126 34.77 -8.45 -8.24
C SER A 126 35.48 -8.48 -6.89
N GLU A 127 34.96 -7.77 -5.88
CA GLU A 127 35.50 -7.82 -4.51
C GLU A 127 35.56 -9.23 -3.90
#